data_AF-A0A023D0J5-F1
#
_entry.id   AF-A0A023D0J5-F1
#
_cell.length_a   1.000
_cell.length_b   1.000
_cell.length_c   1.000
_cell.angle_alpha   90.00
_cell.angle_beta   90.00
_cell.angle_gamma   90.00
#
_symmetry.space_group_name_H-M   'P 1'
#
loop_
_entity.id
_entity.type
_entity.pdbx_description
1 polymer ?
#
loop_
_entity_poly.entity_id
_entity_poly.type
_entity_poly.pdbx_seq_one_letter_code
_entity_poly.pdbx_strand_id
1 'polypeptide(L)'
;MKQSLAAIEAICTVLTCENTALEKADFAEVAALLPAKREASKRLEDIAANDWEPDIGCKDALARLADLTRRNGMLLRQAIAAQDSFLALLTRPPPPSEKNAYSPTGTYLSLTTTRPVALSIHK
;
A
#
# COMPACT_ATOMS: atom_id res chain seq x y z
N MET A 1 -12.52 -14.25 32.63
CA MET A 1 -12.34 -15.29 31.59
C MET A 1 -12.98 -15.02 30.22
N LYS A 2 -14.26 -14.64 30.03
CA LYS A 2 -14.86 -14.47 28.68
C LYS A 2 -14.49 -13.17 27.92
N GLN A 3 -13.96 -12.17 28.62
CA GLN A 3 -13.81 -10.82 28.04
C GLN A 3 -12.60 -10.69 27.11
N SER A 4 -11.46 -11.33 27.43
CA SER A 4 -10.24 -11.28 26.61
C SER A 4 -10.42 -11.94 25.25
N LEU A 5 -11.03 -13.13 25.21
CA LEU A 5 -11.36 -13.81 23.96
C LEU A 5 -12.30 -12.97 23.09
N ALA A 6 -13.38 -12.44 23.68
CA ALA A 6 -14.34 -11.60 22.97
C ALA A 6 -13.70 -10.32 22.39
N ALA A 7 -12.74 -9.72 23.11
CA ALA A 7 -12.00 -8.57 22.62
C ALA A 7 -11.08 -8.92 21.44
N ILE A 8 -10.39 -10.07 21.51
CA ILE A 8 -9.55 -10.57 20.40
C ILE A 8 -10.40 -10.90 19.17
N GLU A 9 -11.57 -11.51 19.36
CA GLU A 9 -12.50 -11.82 18.27
C GLU A 9 -13.08 -10.56 17.62
N ALA A 10 -13.37 -9.52 18.43
CA ALA A 10 -13.85 -8.24 17.92
C ALA A 10 -12.82 -7.58 16.99
N ILE A 11 -11.54 -7.51 17.41
CA ILE A 11 -10.48 -6.95 16.55
C ILE A 11 -10.21 -7.83 15.32
N CYS A 12 -10.28 -9.16 15.45
CA CYS A 12 -10.17 -10.07 14.31
C CYS A 12 -11.29 -9.85 13.28
N THR A 13 -12.51 -9.57 13.74
CA THR A 13 -13.65 -9.29 12.87
C THR A 13 -13.42 -7.99 12.10
N VAL A 14 -13.00 -6.93 12.78
CA VAL A 14 -12.68 -5.64 12.14
C VAL A 14 -11.56 -5.80 11.10
N LEU A 15 -10.47 -6.49 11.44
CA LEU A 15 -9.36 -6.74 10.50
C LEU A 15 -9.76 -7.64 9.33
N THR A 16 -10.70 -8.56 9.53
CA THR A 16 -11.23 -9.38 8.43
C THR A 16 -11.99 -8.50 7.44
N CYS A 17 -12.90 -7.66 7.93
CA CYS A 17 -13.63 -6.69 7.10
C CYS A 17 -12.68 -5.73 6.39
N GLU A 18 -11.68 -5.21 7.09
CA GLU A 18 -10.69 -4.28 6.52
C GLU A 18 -9.86 -4.96 5.42
N ASN A 19 -9.42 -6.19 5.63
CA ASN A 19 -8.70 -6.96 4.60
C ASN A 19 -9.58 -7.22 3.36
N THR A 20 -10.86 -7.56 3.56
CA THR A 20 -11.80 -7.73 2.44
C THR A 20 -12.05 -6.43 1.68
N ALA A 21 -12.17 -5.30 2.37
CA ALA A 21 -12.32 -3.99 1.74
C ALA A 21 -11.06 -3.58 0.97
N LEU A 22 -9.87 -3.80 1.55
CA LEU A 22 -8.58 -3.54 0.88
C LEU A 22 -8.38 -4.41 -0.36
N GLU A 23 -8.79 -5.68 -0.33
CA GLU A 23 -8.74 -6.57 -1.51
C GLU A 23 -9.62 -6.08 -2.66
N LYS A 24 -10.72 -5.38 -2.34
CA LYS A 24 -11.61 -4.74 -3.32
C LYS A 24 -11.18 -3.33 -3.69
N ALA A 25 -10.10 -2.81 -3.10
CA ALA A 25 -9.68 -1.41 -3.18
C ALA A 25 -10.79 -0.41 -2.75
N ASP A 26 -11.70 -0.83 -1.86
CA ASP A 26 -12.74 0.04 -1.30
C ASP A 26 -12.18 0.84 -0.11
N PHE A 27 -11.50 1.93 -0.42
CA PHE A 27 -10.90 2.79 0.62
C PHE A 27 -11.94 3.56 1.43
N ALA A 28 -13.16 3.73 0.93
CA ALA A 28 -14.24 4.37 1.67
C ALA A 28 -14.72 3.46 2.81
N GLU A 29 -14.91 2.17 2.51
CA GLU A 29 -15.22 1.15 3.50
C GLU A 29 -14.09 0.99 4.52
N VAL A 30 -12.83 0.97 4.09
CA VAL A 30 -11.66 0.93 5.00
C VAL A 30 -11.65 2.13 5.96
N ALA A 31 -11.91 3.35 5.46
CA ALA A 31 -11.96 4.54 6.29
C ALA A 31 -13.11 4.49 7.31
N ALA A 32 -14.27 3.95 6.91
CA ALA A 32 -15.43 3.79 7.79
C ALA A 32 -15.18 2.79 8.94
N LEU A 33 -14.24 1.84 8.78
CA LEU A 33 -13.87 0.86 9.80
C LEU A 33 -12.91 1.42 10.88
N LEU A 34 -12.28 2.59 10.66
CA LEU A 34 -11.31 3.18 11.59
C LEU A 34 -11.85 3.40 13.02
N PRO A 35 -13.06 3.94 13.24
CA PRO A 35 -13.62 4.09 14.58
C PRO A 35 -13.80 2.74 15.28
N ALA A 36 -14.29 1.73 14.55
CA ALA A 36 -14.48 0.38 15.09
C ALA A 36 -13.13 -0.27 15.48
N LYS A 37 -12.09 -0.09 14.66
CA LYS A 37 -10.73 -0.55 14.96
C LYS A 37 -10.18 0.11 16.21
N ARG A 38 -10.31 1.44 16.35
CA ARG A 38 -9.87 2.18 17.54
C ARG A 38 -10.57 1.71 18.81
N GLU A 39 -11.88 1.54 18.75
CA GLU A 39 -12.67 1.07 19.89
C GLU A 39 -12.29 -0.36 20.30
N ALA A 40 -12.14 -1.27 19.33
CA ALA A 40 -11.72 -2.65 19.59
C ALA A 40 -10.29 -2.71 20.16
N SER A 41 -9.35 -1.92 19.63
CA SER A 41 -7.99 -1.83 20.15
C SER A 41 -7.95 -1.29 21.57
N LYS A 42 -8.69 -0.21 21.85
CA LYS A 42 -8.77 0.38 23.19
C LYS A 42 -9.31 -0.62 24.22
N ARG A 43 -10.38 -1.34 23.87
CA ARG A 43 -10.93 -2.40 24.73
C ARG A 43 -9.91 -3.50 25.01
N LEU A 44 -9.14 -3.90 23.99
CA LEU A 44 -8.09 -4.90 24.15
C LEU A 44 -6.97 -4.40 25.08
N GLU A 45 -6.57 -3.13 24.93
CA GLU A 45 -5.59 -2.47 25.81
C GLU A 45 -6.08 -2.38 27.27
N ASP A 46 -7.33 -1.96 27.47
CA ASP A 46 -7.94 -1.85 28.80
C ASP A 46 -8.02 -3.21 29.51
N ILE A 47 -8.33 -4.29 28.77
CA ILE A 47 -8.35 -5.66 29.29
C ILE A 47 -6.93 -6.15 29.57
N ALA A 48 -5.98 -5.87 28.66
CA ALA A 48 -4.58 -6.23 28.83
C ALA A 48 -3.95 -5.58 30.07
N ALA A 49 -4.38 -4.36 30.41
CA ALA A 49 -3.88 -3.61 31.56
C ALA A 49 -4.47 -4.06 32.91
N ASN A 50 -5.70 -4.59 32.93
CA ASN A 50 -6.44 -4.81 34.18
C ASN A 50 -6.65 -6.27 34.57
N ASP A 51 -6.65 -7.24 33.64
CA ASP A 51 -6.84 -8.66 33.99
C ASP A 51 -6.56 -9.61 32.80
N TRP A 52 -5.32 -9.63 32.30
CA TRP A 52 -4.96 -10.49 31.17
C TRP A 52 -4.72 -11.95 31.60
N GLU A 53 -5.77 -12.76 31.52
CA GLU A 53 -5.66 -14.22 31.64
C GLU A 53 -5.93 -14.90 30.28
N PRO A 54 -4.87 -15.26 29.52
CA PRO A 54 -5.02 -15.94 28.24
C PRO A 54 -5.36 -17.42 28.47
N ASP A 55 -6.61 -17.79 28.22
CA ASP A 55 -7.04 -19.20 28.15
C ASP A 55 -6.60 -19.84 26.81
N ILE A 56 -6.68 -21.16 26.71
CA ILE A 56 -6.32 -21.95 25.52
C ILE A 56 -7.02 -21.41 24.26
N GLY A 57 -8.29 -21.02 24.35
CA GLY A 57 -9.03 -20.41 23.24
C GLY A 57 -8.46 -19.06 22.77
N CYS A 58 -7.73 -18.33 23.62
CA CYS A 58 -7.06 -17.10 23.23
C CYS A 58 -5.85 -17.37 22.34
N LYS A 59 -5.19 -18.53 22.42
CA LYS A 59 -4.00 -18.83 21.59
C LYS A 59 -4.33 -18.87 20.10
N ASP A 60 -5.40 -19.57 19.74
CA ASP A 60 -5.84 -19.66 18.34
C ASP A 60 -6.34 -18.30 17.83
N ALA A 61 -7.06 -17.57 18.67
CA ALA A 61 -7.53 -16.22 18.35
C ALA A 61 -6.37 -15.22 18.15
N LEU A 62 -5.32 -15.31 18.97
CA LEU A 62 -4.10 -14.49 18.84
C LEU A 62 -3.29 -14.86 17.59
N ALA A 63 -3.19 -16.15 17.27
CA ALA A 63 -2.53 -16.60 16.03
C ALA A 63 -3.25 -16.03 14.80
N ARG A 64 -4.59 -16.13 14.78
CA ARG A 64 -5.42 -15.53 13.73
C ARG A 64 -5.26 -14.02 13.66
N LEU A 65 -5.22 -13.33 14.81
CA LEU A 65 -4.99 -11.89 14.87
C LEU A 65 -3.65 -11.51 14.23
N ALA A 66 -2.59 -12.26 14.51
CA ALA A 66 -1.26 -12.03 13.94
C ALA A 66 -1.26 -12.20 12.41
N ASP A 67 -1.90 -13.24 11.90
CA ASP A 67 -2.01 -13.49 10.46
C ASP A 67 -2.84 -12.41 9.75
N LEU A 68 -3.98 -12.03 10.34
CA LEU A 68 -4.83 -10.96 9.81
C LEU A 68 -4.09 -9.62 9.76
N THR A 69 -3.32 -9.30 10.79
CA THR A 69 -2.52 -8.08 10.88
C THR A 69 -1.40 -8.08 9.82
N ARG A 70 -0.71 -9.21 9.65
CA ARG A 70 0.32 -9.37 8.62
C ARG A 70 -0.26 -9.16 7.22
N ARG A 71 -1.41 -9.79 6.93
CA ARG A 71 -2.11 -9.65 5.65
C ARG A 71 -2.54 -8.21 5.40
N ASN A 72 -3.12 -7.55 6.41
CA ASN A 72 -3.52 -6.15 6.33
C ASN A 72 -2.35 -5.24 5.95
N GLY A 73 -1.22 -5.38 6.64
CA GLY A 73 -0.02 -4.61 6.33
C GLY A 73 0.55 -4.88 4.93
N MET A 74 0.44 -6.11 4.43
CA MET A 74 0.84 -6.44 3.06
C MET A 74 -0.07 -5.75 2.03
N LEU A 75 -1.39 -5.82 2.20
CA LEU A 75 -2.37 -5.20 1.31
C LEU A 75 -2.19 -3.68 1.26
N LEU A 76 -1.99 -3.03 2.41
CA LEU A 76 -1.73 -1.59 2.48
C LEU A 76 -0.46 -1.20 1.72
N ARG A 77 0.63 -1.95 1.88
CA ARG A 77 1.87 -1.69 1.12
C ARG A 77 1.67 -1.85 -0.39
N GLN A 78 0.91 -2.87 -0.81
CA GLN A 78 0.58 -3.07 -2.22
C GLN A 78 -0.26 -1.92 -2.78
N ALA A 79 -1.27 -1.47 -2.03
CA ALA A 79 -2.10 -0.34 -2.40
C ALA A 79 -1.28 0.96 -2.56
N ILE A 80 -0.39 1.24 -1.61
CA ILE A 80 0.53 2.40 -1.67
C ILE A 80 1.43 2.31 -2.91
N ALA A 81 2.07 1.16 -3.14
CA ALA A 81 2.95 0.99 -4.29
C ALA A 81 2.23 1.17 -5.64
N ALA A 82 0.97 0.72 -5.73
CA ALA A 82 0.15 0.93 -6.91
C ALA A 82 -0.18 2.43 -7.12
N GLN A 83 -0.54 3.14 -6.05
CA GLN A 83 -0.80 4.58 -6.09
C GLN A 83 0.46 5.38 -6.47
N ASP A 84 1.62 5.05 -5.92
CA ASP A 84 2.91 5.67 -6.26
C ASP A 84 3.26 5.46 -7.74
N SER A 85 3.05 4.25 -8.26
CA SER A 85 3.28 3.93 -9.67
C SER A 85 2.38 4.74 -10.59
N PHE A 86 1.10 4.90 -10.22
CA PHE A 86 0.15 5.73 -10.96
C PHE A 86 0.55 7.21 -10.94
N LEU A 87 0.94 7.73 -9.77
CA LEU A 87 1.42 9.11 -9.64
C LEU A 87 2.70 9.34 -10.45
N ALA A 88 3.63 8.39 -10.44
CA ALA A 88 4.85 8.45 -11.24
C ALA A 88 4.54 8.52 -12.74
N LEU A 89 3.51 7.82 -13.24
CA LEU A 89 3.08 7.90 -14.63
C LEU A 89 2.50 9.28 -14.98
N LEU A 90 1.68 9.86 -14.10
CA LEU A 90 1.04 11.16 -14.34
C LEU A 90 2.00 12.34 -14.20
N THR A 91 2.99 12.21 -13.32
CA THR A 91 3.97 13.27 -13.02
C THR A 91 5.27 13.11 -13.80
N ARG A 92 5.41 12.04 -14.59
CA ARG A 92 6.59 11.84 -15.43
C ARG A 92 6.69 13.00 -16.41
N PRO A 93 7.81 13.77 -16.41
CA PRO A 93 8.02 14.77 -17.42
C PRO A 93 8.01 14.07 -18.79
N PRO A 94 7.36 14.66 -19.81
CA PRO A 94 7.38 14.09 -21.14
C PRO A 94 8.83 13.84 -21.54
N PRO A 95 9.14 12.72 -22.24
CA PRO A 95 10.48 12.53 -22.76
C PRO A 95 10.85 13.79 -23.56
N PRO A 96 12.11 14.26 -23.48
CA PRO A 96 12.53 15.41 -24.27
C PRO A 96 12.14 15.10 -25.70
N SER A 97 11.25 15.92 -26.25
CA SER A 97 10.81 15.78 -27.63
C SER A 97 12.07 15.78 -28.48
N GLU A 98 12.45 14.64 -29.03
CA GLU A 98 13.33 14.63 -30.20
C GLU A 98 12.65 15.59 -31.16
N LYS A 99 13.34 16.68 -31.53
CA LYS A 99 12.81 17.69 -32.42
C LYS A 99 12.62 17.03 -33.79
N ASN A 100 11.51 16.34 -33.95
CA ASN A 100 11.03 15.85 -35.22
C ASN A 100 10.46 17.08 -35.92
N ALA A 101 11.34 17.81 -36.60
CA ALA A 101 10.95 18.91 -37.45
C ALA A 101 10.26 18.30 -38.69
N TYR A 102 9.06 18.77 -38.99
CA TYR A 102 8.38 18.42 -40.23
C TYR A 102 8.98 19.28 -41.34
N SER A 103 9.70 18.66 -42.27
CA SER A 103 10.17 19.38 -43.46
C SER A 103 8.96 19.82 -44.29
N PRO A 104 8.98 21.00 -44.93
CA PRO A 104 7.99 21.40 -45.94
C PRO A 104 7.83 20.38 -47.09
N THR A 105 8.75 19.42 -47.23
CA THR A 105 8.72 18.31 -48.19
C THR A 105 8.06 17.03 -47.68
N GLY A 106 7.41 17.05 -46.51
CA GLY A 106 6.70 15.89 -45.95
C GLY A 106 7.59 14.82 -45.32
N THR A 107 8.86 15.13 -45.07
CA THR A 107 9.84 14.20 -44.50
C THR A 107 10.12 14.55 -43.04
N TYR A 108 10.13 13.54 -42.16
CA TYR A 108 10.55 13.70 -40.78
C TYR A 108 12.07 13.86 -40.69
N LEU A 109 12.53 14.98 -40.12
CA LEU A 109 13.94 15.19 -39.81
C LEU A 109 14.19 14.78 -38.37
N SER A 110 14.82 13.62 -38.16
CA SER A 110 15.42 13.29 -36.87
C SER A 110 16.64 14.18 -36.67
N LEU A 111 16.49 15.25 -35.89
CA LEU A 111 17.62 16.07 -35.46
C LEU A 111 18.39 15.30 -34.38
N THR A 112 19.19 14.33 -34.79
CA THR A 112 20.23 13.77 -33.92
C THR A 112 21.15 14.92 -33.52
N THR A 113 21.11 15.30 -32.24
CA THR A 113 22.09 16.22 -31.68
C THR A 113 23.40 15.45 -31.56
N THR A 114 24.16 15.39 -32.65
CA THR A 114 25.54 14.93 -32.67
C THR A 114 26.35 15.93 -31.85
N ARG A 115 26.59 15.63 -30.57
CA ARG A 115 27.71 16.23 -29.85
C ARG A 115 28.97 15.83 -30.61
N PRO A 116 29.87 16.75 -31.01
CA PRO A 116 31.12 16.36 -31.64
C PRO A 116 31.93 15.56 -30.62
N VAL A 117 32.10 14.26 -30.86
CA VAL A 117 33.12 13.46 -30.18
C VAL A 117 34.45 13.88 -30.79
N ALA A 118 35.24 14.63 -30.04
CA ALA A 118 36.63 14.89 -30.38
C ALA A 118 37.39 13.55 -30.34
N LEU A 119 37.67 12.98 -31.51
CA LEU A 119 38.61 11.88 -31.67
C LEU A 119 40.03 12.45 -31.57
N SER A 120 40.59 12.47 -30.36
CA SER A 120 42.03 12.68 -30.16
C SER A 120 42.78 11.41 -30.59
N ILE A 121 43.41 11.45 -31.76
CA ILE A 121 44.34 10.43 -32.22
C ILE A 121 45.71 10.78 -31.61
N HIS A 122 46.17 10.00 -30.63
CA HIS A 122 47.56 10.04 -30.18
C HIS A 122 48.43 9.20 -31.14
N LYS A 123 49.50 9.82 -31.64
CA LYS A 123 50.61 9.17 -32.36
C LYS A 123 51.50 8.39 -31.40
#